data_AF-A0A7X4F3N6-F1
#
_entry.id   AF-A0A7X4F3N6-F1
#
_cell.length_a   1.000
_cell.length_b   1.000
_cell.length_c   1.000
_cell.angle_alpha   90.00
_cell.angle_beta   90.00
_cell.angle_gamma   90.00
#
_symmetry.space_group_name_H-M   'P 1'
#
loop_
_entity.id
_entity.type
_entity.pdbx_description
1 polymer ?
#
loop_
_entity_poly.entity_id
_entity_poly.type
_entity_poly.pdbx_seq_one_letter_code
_entity_poly.pdbx_strand_id
1 'polypeptide(L)'
;MAMGWFLGLLVLGLVVLAPPSMAMTAADLPAAPPEQERVVDQAEVLSRAAAGELNRHLSNLTSYGVEANLVTLGRVDYGSTPATVATDLLERWQQQDPQERLLKLVETKTGQLAVEARPAQAQRL
;
A
#
# COMPACT_ATOMS: atom_id res chain seq x y z
N MET A 1 -48.26 -8.51 -6.61
CA MET A 1 -47.45 -8.67 -5.38
C MET A 1 -46.09 -9.36 -5.61
N ALA A 2 -45.87 -10.11 -6.70
CA ALA A 2 -44.59 -10.80 -6.95
C ALA A 2 -43.41 -9.90 -7.39
N MET A 3 -43.68 -8.70 -7.93
CA MET A 3 -42.64 -7.80 -8.48
C MET A 3 -41.67 -7.24 -7.41
N GLY A 4 -42.16 -7.01 -6.19
CA GLY A 4 -41.33 -6.46 -5.10
C GLY A 4 -40.28 -7.46 -4.58
N TRP A 5 -40.54 -8.76 -4.70
CA TRP A 5 -39.61 -9.80 -4.26
C TRP A 5 -38.43 -9.94 -5.21
N PHE A 6 -38.65 -9.81 -6.52
CA PHE A 6 -37.56 -9.78 -7.49
C PHE A 6 -36.66 -8.56 -7.28
N LEU A 7 -37.25 -7.39 -7.02
CA LEU A 7 -36.47 -6.20 -6.72
C LEU A 7 -35.68 -6.34 -5.40
N GLY A 8 -36.30 -6.94 -4.37
CA GLY A 8 -35.64 -7.21 -3.09
C GLY A 8 -34.48 -8.20 -3.20
N LEU A 9 -34.67 -9.29 -3.95
CA LEU A 9 -33.61 -10.28 -4.22
C LEU A 9 -32.50 -9.71 -5.09
N LEU A 10 -32.82 -8.85 -6.07
CA LEU A 10 -31.84 -8.15 -6.89
C LEU A 10 -30.97 -7.21 -6.03
N VAL A 11 -31.60 -6.39 -5.19
CA VAL A 11 -30.89 -5.47 -4.28
C VAL A 11 -30.04 -6.25 -3.27
N LEU A 12 -30.56 -7.34 -2.69
CA LEU A 12 -29.81 -8.18 -1.77
C LEU A 12 -28.60 -8.84 -2.45
N GLY A 13 -28.75 -9.30 -3.70
CA GLY A 13 -27.65 -9.83 -4.50
C GLY A 13 -26.56 -8.79 -4.75
N LEU A 14 -26.91 -7.56 -5.12
CA LEU A 14 -25.96 -6.46 -5.32
C LEU A 14 -25.17 -6.11 -4.05
N VAL A 15 -25.80 -6.19 -2.87
CA VAL A 15 -25.11 -5.94 -1.59
C VAL A 15 -24.12 -7.05 -1.23
N VAL A 16 -24.44 -8.32 -1.52
CA VAL A 16 -23.54 -9.47 -1.27
C VAL A 16 -22.32 -9.47 -2.20
N LEU A 17 -22.43 -8.87 -3.38
CA LEU A 17 -21.31 -8.73 -4.33
C LEU A 17 -20.34 -7.58 -3.99
N ALA A 18 -20.64 -6.74 -3.00
CA ALA A 18 -19.68 -5.72 -2.56
C ALA A 18 -18.48 -6.39 -1.87
N PRO A 19 -17.25 -6.19 -2.33
CA PRO A 19 -16.09 -6.80 -1.69
C PRO A 19 -16.01 -6.32 -0.24
N PRO A 20 -15.79 -7.23 0.74
CA PRO A 20 -15.58 -6.82 2.12
C PRO A 20 -14.36 -5.89 2.15
N SER A 21 -14.51 -4.69 2.71
CA SER A 21 -13.35 -3.82 2.93
C SER A 21 -12.48 -4.45 4.02
N MET A 22 -11.55 -5.31 3.61
CA MET A 22 -10.64 -5.98 4.53
C MET A 22 -9.71 -4.94 5.14
N ALA A 23 -9.53 -5.08 6.44
CA ALA A 23 -8.55 -4.35 7.20
C ALA A 23 -7.16 -4.84 6.79
N MET A 24 -6.27 -3.91 6.44
CA MET A 24 -4.94 -4.23 5.92
C MET A 24 -3.86 -4.02 6.98
N THR A 25 -2.88 -4.91 6.96
CA THR A 25 -1.65 -4.85 7.76
C THR A 25 -0.44 -4.88 6.82
N ALA A 26 0.76 -4.76 7.38
CA ALA A 26 1.97 -4.94 6.59
C ALA A 26 2.04 -6.34 5.94
N ALA A 27 1.43 -7.38 6.53
CA ALA A 27 1.44 -8.74 6.00
C ALA A 27 0.72 -8.89 4.65
N ASP A 28 -0.20 -7.97 4.34
CA ASP A 28 -0.97 -7.95 3.09
C ASP A 28 -0.24 -7.23 1.94
N LEU A 29 1.02 -6.84 2.18
CA LEU A 29 1.88 -6.14 1.24
C LEU A 29 3.02 -7.04 0.76
N PRO A 30 3.70 -6.71 -0.35
CA PRO A 30 4.81 -7.51 -0.86
C PRO A 30 5.84 -7.84 0.22
N ALA A 31 6.32 -9.09 0.24
CA ALA A 31 7.26 -9.57 1.25
C ALA A 31 8.65 -8.90 1.14
N ALA A 32 9.03 -8.50 -0.06
CA ALA A 32 10.25 -7.78 -0.39
C ALA A 32 9.91 -6.46 -1.10
N PRO A 33 10.80 -5.46 -1.03
CA PRO A 33 10.59 -4.22 -1.77
C PRO A 33 10.57 -4.53 -3.28
N PRO A 34 9.63 -3.95 -4.05
CA PRO A 34 9.59 -4.16 -5.49
C PRO A 34 10.77 -3.47 -6.18
N GLU A 35 11.52 -4.23 -6.98
CA GLU A 35 12.76 -3.75 -7.63
C GLU A 35 12.48 -2.84 -8.83
N GLN A 36 11.42 -3.14 -9.60
CA GLN A 36 11.11 -2.48 -10.89
C GLN A 36 10.02 -1.41 -10.74
N GLU A 37 9.01 -1.70 -9.93
CA GLU A 37 7.84 -0.83 -9.72
C GLU A 37 7.85 -0.31 -8.29
N ARG A 38 8.29 0.94 -8.11
CA ARG A 38 8.39 1.64 -6.84
C ARG A 38 7.05 2.03 -6.23
N VAL A 39 5.94 1.78 -6.95
CA VAL A 39 4.58 2.11 -6.53
C VAL A 39 3.80 0.81 -6.32
N VAL A 40 3.26 0.62 -5.13
CA VAL A 40 2.34 -0.48 -4.78
C VAL A 40 0.95 0.11 -4.56
N ASP A 41 0.10 0.07 -5.60
CA ASP A 41 -1.26 0.62 -5.56
C ASP A 41 -2.29 -0.42 -5.06
N GLN A 42 -2.18 -0.83 -3.79
CA GLN A 42 -3.13 -1.80 -3.22
C GLN A 42 -4.56 -1.26 -3.07
N ALA A 43 -4.74 0.06 -3.12
CA ALA A 43 -6.05 0.68 -3.00
C ALA A 43 -6.76 0.84 -4.35
N GLU A 44 -6.06 0.53 -5.45
CA GLU A 44 -6.52 0.71 -6.83
C GLU A 44 -7.03 2.14 -7.11
N VAL A 45 -6.35 3.15 -6.55
CA VAL A 45 -6.75 4.56 -6.67
C VAL A 45 -5.95 5.32 -7.73
N LEU A 46 -4.85 4.76 -8.21
CA LEU A 46 -4.00 5.40 -9.21
C LEU A 46 -4.38 4.92 -10.61
N SER A 47 -4.51 5.86 -11.54
CA SER A 47 -4.53 5.50 -12.96
C SER A 47 -3.17 4.93 -13.38
N ARG A 48 -3.14 4.11 -14.43
CA ARG A 48 -1.88 3.60 -15.02
C ARG A 48 -0.90 4.73 -15.38
N ALA A 49 -1.41 5.85 -15.91
CA ALA A 49 -0.58 7.00 -16.25
C ALA A 49 0.03 7.66 -15.00
N ALA A 50 -0.77 7.81 -13.94
CA ALA A 50 -0.29 8.37 -12.67
C ALA A 50 0.73 7.45 -11.98
N ALA A 51 0.47 6.14 -11.94
CA ALA A 51 1.41 5.15 -11.41
C ALA A 51 2.73 5.17 -12.20
N GLY A 52 2.69 5.25 -13.53
CA GLY A 52 3.88 5.35 -14.37
C GLY A 52 4.68 6.64 -14.16
N GLU A 53 4.01 7.78 -13.97
CA GLU A 53 4.65 9.06 -13.62
C GLU A 53 5.34 8.99 -12.26
N LEU A 54 4.63 8.50 -11.24
CA LEU A 54 5.17 8.32 -9.90
C LEU A 54 6.35 7.35 -9.89
N ASN A 55 6.26 6.25 -10.63
CA ASN A 55 7.36 5.29 -10.75
C ASN A 55 8.62 5.98 -11.29
N ARG A 56 8.50 6.75 -12.38
CA ARG A 56 9.64 7.51 -12.94
C ARG A 56 10.24 8.49 -11.93
N HIS A 57 9.40 9.25 -11.23
CA HIS A 57 9.89 10.19 -10.21
C HIS A 57 10.60 9.51 -9.05
N LEU A 58 10.07 8.39 -8.55
CA LEU A 58 10.68 7.62 -7.46
C LEU A 58 11.96 6.93 -7.91
N SER A 59 12.00 6.41 -9.14
CA SER A 59 13.22 5.84 -9.73
C SER A 59 14.33 6.87 -9.87
N ASN A 60 14.02 8.13 -10.20
CA ASN A 60 15.02 9.19 -10.25
C ASN A 60 15.67 9.47 -8.88
N LEU A 61 15.06 9.07 -7.75
CA LEU A 61 15.69 9.23 -6.44
C LEU A 61 16.88 8.27 -6.22
N THR A 62 16.96 7.19 -6.99
CA THR A 62 18.12 6.28 -6.97
C THR A 62 19.43 6.96 -7.32
N SER A 63 19.42 7.99 -8.17
CA SER A 63 20.64 8.73 -8.50
C SER A 63 21.23 9.47 -7.31
N TYR A 64 20.45 9.65 -6.24
CA TYR A 64 20.89 10.22 -4.97
C TYR A 64 21.20 9.15 -3.90
N GLY A 65 21.19 7.87 -4.28
CA GLY A 65 21.43 6.74 -3.37
C GLY A 65 20.23 6.37 -2.49
N VAL A 66 19.04 6.91 -2.78
CA VAL A 66 17.84 6.69 -1.97
C VAL A 66 16.86 5.75 -2.67
N GLU A 67 16.56 4.62 -2.04
CA GLU A 67 15.51 3.72 -2.49
C GLU A 67 14.13 4.22 -2.03
N ALA A 68 13.40 4.92 -2.89
CA ALA A 68 12.06 5.41 -2.55
C ALA A 68 10.93 4.50 -3.05
N ASN A 69 9.96 4.20 -2.18
CA ASN A 69 8.73 3.47 -2.51
C ASN A 69 7.47 4.21 -2.04
N LEU A 70 6.39 4.10 -2.80
CA LEU A 70 5.06 4.57 -2.46
C LEU A 70 4.10 3.38 -2.35
N VAL A 71 3.33 3.32 -1.26
CA VAL A 71 2.28 2.33 -1.06
C VAL A 71 0.96 3.04 -0.78
N THR A 72 -0.09 2.69 -1.49
CA THR A 72 -1.44 3.15 -1.17
C THR A 72 -2.25 2.01 -0.57
N LEU A 73 -2.96 2.25 0.52
CA LEU A 73 -3.80 1.28 1.22
C LEU A 73 -5.24 1.75 1.27
N GLY A 74 -6.19 0.81 1.23
CA GLY A 74 -7.61 1.12 1.39
C GLY A 74 -7.94 1.52 2.83
N ARG A 75 -7.99 0.53 3.73
CA ARG A 75 -8.26 0.72 5.17
C ARG A 75 -7.23 -0.07 5.97
N VAL A 76 -6.64 0.57 6.97
CA VAL A 76 -5.74 -0.11 7.92
C VAL A 76 -6.55 -0.89 8.97
N ASP A 77 -5.96 -1.99 9.47
CA ASP A 77 -6.58 -2.86 10.49
C ASP A 77 -6.94 -2.13 11.80
N TYR A 78 -7.98 -2.64 12.48
CA TYR A 78 -8.48 -2.05 13.72
C TYR A 78 -7.42 -2.14 14.83
N GLY A 79 -6.97 -0.98 15.32
CA GLY A 79 -5.88 -0.90 16.30
C GLY A 79 -4.50 -0.67 15.69
N SER A 80 -4.39 -0.68 14.35
CA SER A 80 -3.20 -0.27 13.62
C SER A 80 -3.35 1.15 13.07
N THR A 81 -2.23 1.79 12.76
CA THR A 81 -2.20 3.09 12.07
C THR A 81 -1.34 2.98 10.81
N PRO A 82 -1.52 3.86 9.81
CA PRO A 82 -0.64 3.92 8.64
C PRO A 82 0.85 4.01 9.00
N ALA A 83 1.20 4.69 10.11
CA ALA A 83 2.56 4.78 10.61
C ALA A 83 3.09 3.43 11.14
N THR A 84 2.26 2.71 11.92
CA THR A 84 2.61 1.36 12.40
C THR A 84 2.82 0.41 11.21
N VAL A 85 1.91 0.43 10.23
CA VAL A 85 2.03 -0.40 9.02
C VAL A 85 3.28 -0.03 8.21
N ALA A 86 3.58 1.26 8.05
CA ALA A 86 4.78 1.71 7.35
C ALA A 86 6.06 1.25 8.07
N THR A 87 6.08 1.34 9.40
CA THR A 87 7.21 0.89 10.22
C THR A 87 7.46 -0.60 10.04
N ASP A 88 6.41 -1.42 10.20
CA ASP A 88 6.49 -2.88 10.10
C ASP A 88 6.88 -3.34 8.70
N LEU A 89 6.34 -2.68 7.66
CA LEU A 89 6.68 -2.97 6.27
C LEU A 89 8.14 -2.62 5.97
N LEU A 90 8.57 -1.43 6.37
CA LEU A 90 9.92 -0.95 6.11
C LEU A 90 10.97 -1.79 6.85
N GLU A 91 10.66 -2.25 8.06
CA GLU A 91 11.51 -3.18 8.81
C GLU A 91 11.64 -4.52 8.07
N ARG A 92 10.52 -5.10 7.62
CA ARG A 92 10.53 -6.35 6.86
C ARG A 92 11.32 -6.23 5.56
N TRP A 93 11.13 -5.14 4.82
CA TRP A 93 11.84 -4.92 3.57
C TRP A 93 13.34 -4.75 3.78
N GLN A 94 13.78 -4.10 4.85
CA GLN A 94 15.20 -3.99 5.19
C GLN A 94 15.86 -5.32 5.54
N GLN A 95 15.10 -6.24 6.14
CA GLN A 95 15.62 -7.59 6.42
C GLN A 95 15.86 -8.39 5.13
N GLN A 96 15.12 -8.08 4.05
CA GLN A 96 15.31 -8.71 2.74
C GLN A 96 16.36 -7.98 1.89
N ASP A 97 16.39 -6.65 1.96
CA ASP A 97 17.27 -5.79 1.18
C ASP A 97 17.76 -4.59 2.02
N PRO A 98 18.98 -4.65 2.60
CA PRO A 98 19.48 -3.72 3.60
C PRO A 98 20.02 -2.39 3.00
N GLN A 99 19.28 -1.79 2.07
CA GLN A 99 19.60 -0.49 1.46
C GLN A 99 18.99 0.69 2.23
N GLU A 100 19.53 1.90 1.99
CA GLU A 100 18.92 3.14 2.47
C GLU A 100 17.59 3.35 1.74
N ARG A 101 16.49 3.35 2.52
CA ARG A 101 15.14 3.27 1.96
C ARG A 101 14.20 4.28 2.59
N LEU A 102 13.43 4.95 1.72
CA LEU A 102 12.35 5.85 2.05
C LEU A 102 11.02 5.20 1.65
N LEU A 103 10.12 5.00 2.61
CA LEU A 103 8.79 4.47 2.39
C LEU A 103 7.75 5.55 2.67
N LYS A 104 6.91 5.82 1.68
CA LYS A 104 5.71 6.63 1.85
C LYS A 104 4.48 5.75 1.74
N LEU A 105 3.59 5.86 2.71
CA LEU A 105 2.37 5.08 2.78
C LEU A 105 1.16 5.98 2.93
N VAL A 106 0.12 5.74 2.14
CA VAL A 106 -1.10 6.58 2.07
C VAL A 106 -2.32 5.71 2.29
N GLU A 107 -3.08 5.96 3.36
CA GLU A 107 -4.39 5.36 3.56
C GLU A 107 -5.45 6.22 2.86
N THR A 108 -6.06 5.68 1.82
CA THR A 108 -6.91 6.43 0.89
C THR A 108 -8.30 6.70 1.47
N LYS A 109 -8.79 5.87 2.39
CA LYS A 109 -10.11 6.05 3.01
C LYS A 109 -10.17 7.19 4.01
N THR A 110 -9.07 7.44 4.73
CA THR A 110 -8.97 8.48 5.77
C THR A 110 -8.13 9.67 5.31
N GLY A 111 -7.38 9.53 4.22
CA GLY A 111 -6.40 10.50 3.75
C GLY A 111 -5.15 10.57 4.64
N GLN A 112 -4.99 9.63 5.57
CA GLN A 112 -3.83 9.59 6.45
C GLN A 112 -2.58 9.17 5.68
N LEU A 113 -1.44 9.69 6.14
CA LEU A 113 -0.17 9.54 5.47
C LEU A 113 0.92 9.26 6.49
N ALA A 114 1.78 8.31 6.17
CA ALA A 114 2.98 8.00 6.91
C ALA A 114 4.20 8.08 5.98
N VAL A 115 5.30 8.61 6.50
CA VAL A 115 6.59 8.61 5.82
C VAL A 115 7.60 8.07 6.81
N GLU A 116 8.23 6.97 6.44
CA GLU A 116 9.26 6.31 7.24
C GLU A 116 10.53 6.20 6.42
N ALA A 117 11.67 6.50 7.04
CA ALA A 117 12.97 6.43 6.40
C ALA A 117 13.93 5.65 7.30
N ARG A 118 14.74 4.76 6.71
CA ARG A 118 15.81 4.09 7.43
C ARG A 118 17.11 4.10 6.64
N PRO A 119 18.25 4.31 7.32
CA PRO A 119 19.56 4.25 6.70
C PRO A 119 19.89 2.81 6.30
N ALA A 120 20.84 2.65 5.36
CA ALA A 120 21.41 1.36 5.06
C ALA A 120 21.97 0.71 6.34
N GLN A 121 21.59 -0.52 6.62
CA GLN A 121 22.12 -1.24 7.76
C GLN A 121 23.50 -1.79 7.38
N ALA A 122 24.56 -1.22 7.97
CA ALA A 122 25.87 -1.84 7.89
C ALA A 122 25.77 -3.23 8.53
N GLN A 123 25.94 -4.29 7.73
CA GLN A 123 26.08 -5.64 8.24
C GLN A 123 27.22 -5.62 9.25
N ARG A 124 26.86 -5.77 10.53
CA ARG A 124 27.85 -5.95 11.60
C ARG A 124 28.56 -7.26 11.31
N LEU A 125 29.79 -7.14 10.79
CA LEU A 125 30.78 -8.22 10.67
C LEU A 125 31.22 -8.69 12.05
#